data_AF-A0A919ZTZ0-F1
#
_entry.id   AF-A0A919ZTZ0-F1
#
_cell.length_a   1.000
_cell.length_b   1.000
_cell.length_c   1.000
_cell.angle_alpha   90.00
_cell.angle_beta   90.00
_cell.angle_gamma   90.00
#
_symmetry.space_group_name_H-M   'P 1'
#
loop_
_entity.id
_entity.type
_entity.pdbx_description
1 polymer ?
#
loop_
_entity_poly.entity_id
_entity_poly.type
_entity_poly.pdbx_seq_one_letter_code
_entity_poly.pdbx_strand_id
1 'polypeptide(L)'
;MFDTKSSFILSKLGIQRFQSQINNSNSEVIFGVLWGDILTLLDKSFNELEENELKLLIKIIKSIVEDDDEYPFSKEINNLSEIKKKPKLIISFTGSKQNLIKEFSPIIESKPLSVLENSLEDKKTLWSKIKEHKNGSSAG
;
A
#
# COMPACT_ATOMS: atom_id res chain seq x y z
N MET A 1 11.20 26.57 -13.69
CA MET A 1 11.48 27.99 -13.44
C MET A 1 10.16 28.72 -13.57
N PHE A 2 9.53 29.15 -12.46
CA PHE A 2 8.24 29.84 -12.52
C PHE A 2 8.48 31.31 -12.84
N ASP A 3 7.80 31.83 -13.88
CA ASP A 3 7.90 33.22 -14.31
C ASP A 3 7.67 34.21 -13.16
N THR A 4 8.57 35.19 -13.05
CA THR A 4 8.62 36.22 -12.00
C THR A 4 7.33 37.05 -11.92
N LYS A 5 6.58 37.14 -13.03
CA LYS A 5 5.29 37.83 -13.10
C LYS A 5 4.19 37.11 -12.32
N SER A 6 4.15 35.77 -12.37
CA SER A 6 3.16 34.96 -11.67
C SER A 6 3.34 35.02 -10.14
N SER A 7 4.60 35.18 -9.70
CA SER A 7 4.93 35.35 -8.27
C SER A 7 4.43 36.68 -7.67
N PHE A 8 4.30 37.73 -8.48
CA PHE A 8 3.91 39.07 -8.02
C PHE A 8 2.40 39.25 -7.88
N ILE A 9 1.61 38.54 -8.67
CA ILE A 9 0.14 38.57 -8.59
C ILE A 9 -0.33 37.90 -7.29
N LEU A 10 0.29 36.77 -6.93
CA LEU A 10 -0.05 36.01 -5.72
C LEU A 10 0.22 36.78 -4.42
N SER A 11 1.30 37.57 -4.36
CA SER A 11 1.64 38.36 -3.17
C SER A 11 0.68 39.53 -2.93
N LYS A 12 0.10 40.11 -3.98
CA LYS A 12 -0.89 41.19 -3.88
C LYS A 12 -2.27 40.73 -3.39
N LEU A 13 -2.62 39.46 -3.62
CA LEU A 13 -3.91 38.88 -3.21
C LEU A 13 -3.93 38.37 -1.76
N GLY A 14 -2.86 38.58 -0.99
CA GLY A 14 -2.75 38.07 0.38
C GLY A 14 -2.64 36.54 0.47
N ILE A 15 -2.46 35.86 -0.68
CA ILE A 15 -2.28 34.41 -0.72
C ILE A 15 -0.86 34.13 -0.28
N GLN A 16 -0.72 33.93 1.04
CA GLN A 16 0.50 33.42 1.63
C GLN A 16 0.79 32.08 0.94
N ARG A 17 1.94 31.98 0.29
CA ARG A 17 2.38 30.74 -0.36
C ARG A 17 2.24 29.64 0.68
N PHE A 18 1.45 28.61 0.37
CA PHE A 18 1.48 27.36 1.13
C PHE A 18 2.91 26.81 0.97
N GLN A 19 3.77 27.16 1.92
CA GLN A 19 4.95 26.36 2.15
C GLN A 19 4.40 25.04 2.65
N SER A 20 4.46 24.02 1.80
CA SER A 20 4.32 22.64 2.27
C SER A 20 5.31 22.52 3.42
N GLN A 21 4.79 22.45 4.65
CA GLN A 21 5.59 22.13 5.82
C GLN A 21 6.07 20.70 5.60
N ILE A 22 7.20 20.55 4.92
CA ILE A 22 8.01 19.35 5.00
C ILE A 22 8.62 19.39 6.40
N ASN A 23 7.81 19.02 7.39
CA ASN A 23 8.31 18.72 8.71
C ASN A 23 9.14 17.45 8.57
N ASN A 24 10.46 17.63 8.75
CA ASN A 24 11.43 16.55 8.83
C ASN A 24 10.99 15.48 9.84
N SER A 25 10.77 14.27 9.34
CA SER A 25 11.15 13.04 10.02
C SER A 25 11.57 12.06 8.94
N ASN A 26 12.68 11.35 9.14
CA ASN A 26 13.15 10.24 8.31
C ASN A 26 12.17 9.04 8.31
N SER A 27 10.86 9.28 8.22
CA SER A 27 9.88 8.24 8.00
C SER A 27 9.97 7.84 6.54
N GLU A 28 10.48 6.64 6.28
CA GLU A 28 10.31 6.01 4.97
C GLU A 28 8.82 6.07 4.61
N VAL A 29 8.50 6.75 3.50
CA VAL A 29 7.14 6.80 2.99
C VAL A 29 6.71 5.36 2.70
N ILE A 30 5.60 4.95 3.31
CA ILE A 30 4.93 3.69 3.00
C ILE A 30 3.85 3.96 1.98
N PHE A 31 3.55 2.99 1.13
CA PHE A 31 2.38 3.03 0.26
C PHE A 31 1.45 1.91 0.70
N GLY A 32 0.65 2.19 1.72
CA GLY A 32 -0.26 1.23 2.33
C GLY A 32 -1.68 1.36 1.76
N VAL A 33 -2.38 0.26 1.57
CA VAL A 33 -3.80 0.27 1.21
C VAL A 33 -4.55 -0.72 2.08
N LEU A 34 -5.62 -0.26 2.72
CA LEU A 34 -6.48 -1.10 3.56
C LEU A 34 -7.69 -1.61 2.79
N TRP A 35 -7.93 -2.92 2.92
CA TRP A 35 -9.20 -3.57 2.61
C TRP A 35 -9.63 -4.38 3.84
N GLY A 36 -10.69 -3.93 4.53
CA GLY A 36 -11.19 -4.59 5.73
C GLY A 36 -10.10 -4.68 6.80
N ASP A 37 -9.76 -5.90 7.21
CA ASP A 37 -8.68 -6.17 8.17
C ASP A 37 -7.33 -6.48 7.49
N ILE A 38 -7.18 -6.30 6.18
CA ILE A 38 -5.95 -6.57 5.42
C ILE A 38 -5.26 -5.26 5.05
N LEU A 39 -3.99 -5.14 5.43
CA LEU A 39 -3.11 -4.07 4.97
C LEU A 39 -2.21 -4.58 3.85
N THR A 40 -2.27 -3.93 2.69
CA THR A 40 -1.34 -4.17 1.59
C THR A 40 -0.29 -3.08 1.59
N LEU A 41 0.99 -3.44 1.53
CA LEU A 41 2.10 -2.51 1.35
C LEU A 41 2.65 -2.64 -0.07
N LEU A 42 2.79 -1.51 -0.74
CA LEU A 42 3.22 -1.38 -2.13
C LEU A 42 4.59 -0.71 -2.21
N ASP A 43 5.30 -0.98 -3.30
CA ASP A 43 6.57 -0.36 -3.63
C ASP A 43 6.42 1.07 -4.22
N LYS A 44 5.23 1.40 -4.73
CA LYS A 44 4.83 2.71 -5.27
C LYS A 44 3.41 3.08 -4.84
N SER A 45 2.98 4.32 -5.10
CA SER A 45 1.62 4.78 -4.74
C SER A 45 0.56 3.93 -5.45
N PHE A 46 -0.59 3.75 -4.80
CA PHE A 46 -1.73 3.03 -5.38
C PHE A 46 -2.20 3.70 -6.68
N ASN A 47 -2.12 5.03 -6.75
CA ASN A 47 -2.49 5.80 -7.94
C ASN A 47 -1.51 5.62 -9.11
N GLU A 48 -0.33 5.04 -8.86
CA GLU A 48 0.71 4.76 -9.87
C GLU A 48 0.70 3.29 -10.33
N LEU A 49 -0.24 2.48 -9.84
CA LEU A 49 -0.44 1.11 -10.32
C LEU A 49 -1.01 1.13 -11.74
N GLU A 50 -0.43 0.30 -12.60
CA GLU A 50 -0.97 0.03 -13.92
C GLU A 50 -2.25 -0.80 -13.81
N GLU A 51 -3.09 -0.78 -14.86
CA GLU A 51 -4.38 -1.48 -14.86
C GLU A 51 -4.23 -2.97 -14.56
N ASN A 52 -3.18 -3.61 -15.07
CA ASN A 52 -2.92 -5.03 -14.84
C ASN A 52 -2.44 -5.31 -13.41
N GLU A 53 -1.57 -4.46 -12.87
CA GLU A 53 -1.12 -4.55 -11.48
C GLU A 53 -2.30 -4.39 -10.52
N LEU A 54 -3.19 -3.43 -10.81
CA LEU A 54 -4.41 -3.21 -10.04
C LEU A 54 -5.34 -4.43 -10.11
N LYS A 55 -5.59 -4.97 -11.31
CA LYS A 55 -6.40 -6.19 -11.49
C LYS A 55 -5.79 -7.38 -10.75
N LEU A 56 -4.48 -7.53 -10.77
CA LEU A 56 -3.77 -8.58 -10.04
C LEU A 56 -3.94 -8.40 -8.54
N LEU A 57 -3.74 -7.19 -8.03
CA LEU A 57 -3.89 -6.89 -6.61
C LEU A 57 -5.32 -7.19 -6.14
N ILE A 58 -6.35 -6.72 -6.86
CA ILE A 58 -7.75 -6.98 -6.53
C ILE A 58 -8.02 -8.49 -6.48
N LYS A 59 -7.54 -9.26 -7.48
CA LYS A 59 -7.69 -10.73 -7.49
C LYS A 59 -7.03 -11.39 -6.29
N ILE A 60 -5.84 -10.94 -5.90
CA ILE A 60 -5.13 -11.47 -4.74
C ILE A 60 -5.96 -11.20 -3.48
N ILE A 61 -6.41 -9.98 -3.25
CA ILE A 61 -7.13 -9.70 -2.00
C ILE A 61 -8.53 -10.36 -1.99
N LYS A 62 -9.26 -10.39 -3.12
CA LYS A 62 -10.53 -11.15 -3.26
C LYS A 62 -10.37 -12.64 -3.03
N SER A 63 -9.21 -13.21 -3.32
CA SER A 63 -8.96 -14.63 -3.03
C SER A 63 -8.80 -14.90 -1.53
N ILE A 64 -8.55 -13.86 -0.73
CA ILE A 64 -8.37 -13.92 0.71
C ILE A 64 -9.67 -13.61 1.42
N VAL A 65 -10.29 -12.47 1.08
CA VAL A 65 -11.55 -11.98 1.62
C VAL A 65 -12.69 -12.72 0.95
N GLU A 66 -13.54 -13.41 1.71
CA GLU A 66 -14.72 -14.12 1.19
C GLU A 66 -15.88 -13.17 0.82
N ASP A 67 -15.69 -11.87 1.03
CA ASP A 67 -16.69 -10.83 0.85
C ASP A 67 -16.80 -10.39 -0.62
N ASP A 68 -18.04 -10.10 -1.03
CA ASP A 68 -18.43 -9.81 -2.42
C ASP A 68 -18.31 -8.31 -2.77
N ASP A 69 -17.60 -7.54 -1.92
CA ASP A 69 -17.42 -6.10 -2.10
C ASP A 69 -16.91 -5.74 -3.50
N GLU A 70 -17.57 -4.76 -4.10
CA GLU A 70 -17.37 -4.36 -5.50
C GLU A 70 -16.04 -3.62 -5.70
N TYR A 71 -15.60 -2.85 -4.69
CA TYR A 71 -14.32 -2.15 -4.70
C TYR A 71 -13.59 -2.18 -3.35
N PRO A 72 -12.35 -2.67 -3.32
CA PRO A 72 -11.69 -2.96 -2.06
C PRO A 72 -10.93 -1.87 -1.33
N PHE A 73 -10.54 -0.83 -2.06
CA PHE A 73 -9.55 0.11 -1.56
C PHE A 73 -10.24 1.39 -1.17
N SER A 74 -10.29 1.65 0.13
CA SER A 74 -10.97 2.81 0.70
C SER A 74 -10.07 4.04 0.80
N LYS A 75 -8.76 3.81 1.06
CA LYS A 75 -7.79 4.89 1.30
C LYS A 75 -6.35 4.37 1.19
N GLU A 76 -5.49 5.14 0.53
CA GLU A 76 -4.04 4.99 0.62
C GLU A 76 -3.51 5.65 1.91
N ILE A 77 -2.60 4.95 2.58
CA ILE A 77 -2.00 5.30 3.84
C ILE A 77 -0.51 5.51 3.62
N ASN A 78 -0.02 6.67 4.04
CA ASN A 78 1.39 7.02 3.87
C ASN A 78 2.20 6.90 5.16
N ASN A 79 1.53 6.63 6.27
CA ASN A 79 2.14 6.44 7.58
C ASN A 79 1.40 5.38 8.41
N LEU A 80 2.13 4.43 9.01
CA LEU A 80 1.56 3.36 9.84
C LEU A 80 0.74 3.88 11.03
N SER A 81 1.04 5.08 11.54
CA SER A 81 0.27 5.72 12.61
C SER A 81 -1.16 6.09 12.22
N GLU A 82 -1.48 6.16 10.93
CA GLU A 82 -2.86 6.38 10.46
C GLU A 82 -3.75 5.13 10.68
N ILE A 83 -3.14 3.98 10.95
CA ILE A 83 -3.83 2.71 11.17
C ILE A 83 -4.40 2.68 12.59
N LYS A 84 -5.69 3.01 12.71
CA LYS A 84 -6.40 3.03 13.99
C LYS A 84 -6.64 1.63 14.57
N LYS A 85 -6.84 0.63 13.71
CA LYS A 85 -7.12 -0.76 14.09
C LYS A 85 -6.04 -1.66 13.51
N LYS A 86 -5.43 -2.49 14.35
CA LYS A 86 -4.39 -3.43 13.89
C LYS A 86 -4.96 -4.36 12.81
N PRO A 87 -4.34 -4.44 11.62
CA PRO A 87 -4.78 -5.37 10.58
C PRO A 87 -4.56 -6.81 11.04
N LYS A 88 -5.46 -7.72 10.63
CA LYS A 88 -5.34 -9.17 10.85
C LYS A 88 -4.31 -9.81 9.93
N LEU A 89 -4.03 -9.20 8.79
CA LEU A 89 -3.04 -9.68 7.84
C LEU A 89 -2.34 -8.50 7.17
N ILE A 90 -1.02 -8.61 7.01
CA ILE A 90 -0.27 -7.72 6.14
C ILE A 90 0.24 -8.50 4.94
N ILE A 91 0.11 -7.92 3.75
CA ILE A 91 0.74 -8.42 2.53
C ILE A 91 1.69 -7.35 2.03
N SER A 92 2.97 -7.68 1.89
CA SER A 92 4.00 -6.76 1.47
C SER A 92 4.50 -7.10 0.07
N PHE A 93 4.34 -6.16 -0.85
CA PHE A 93 4.89 -6.19 -2.21
C PHE A 93 6.09 -5.24 -2.34
N THR A 94 6.73 -4.87 -1.24
CA THR A 94 7.82 -3.86 -1.23
C THR A 94 9.19 -4.42 -1.64
N GLY A 95 9.30 -5.72 -1.91
CA GLY A 95 10.53 -6.38 -2.38
C GLY A 95 11.65 -6.58 -1.34
N SER A 96 11.78 -5.71 -0.32
CA SER A 96 12.84 -5.82 0.72
C SER A 96 12.76 -4.84 1.91
N LYS A 97 11.69 -4.04 2.07
CA LYS A 97 11.57 -3.09 3.20
C LYS A 97 11.12 -3.79 4.50
N GLN A 98 12.01 -4.60 5.07
CA GLN A 98 11.71 -5.52 6.18
C GLN A 98 11.61 -4.84 7.57
N ASN A 99 12.11 -3.62 7.72
CA ASN A 99 12.24 -3.00 9.05
C ASN A 99 10.94 -2.38 9.58
N LEU A 100 9.98 -2.03 8.72
CA LEU A 100 8.78 -1.30 9.11
C LEU A 100 7.65 -2.19 9.67
N ILE A 101 7.76 -3.51 9.50
CA ILE A 101 6.59 -4.39 9.57
C ILE A 101 6.66 -5.38 10.75
N LYS A 102 7.80 -5.47 11.46
CA LYS A 102 7.99 -6.45 12.56
C LYS A 102 6.96 -6.38 13.69
N GLU A 103 6.30 -5.25 13.88
CA GLU A 103 5.27 -5.05 14.92
C GLU A 103 3.91 -5.70 14.56
N PHE A 104 3.74 -6.05 13.30
CA PHE A 104 2.52 -6.62 12.77
C PHE A 104 2.78 -8.06 12.37
N SER A 105 2.13 -9.01 13.04
CA SER A 105 2.09 -10.40 12.62
C SER A 105 0.63 -10.79 12.53
N PRO A 106 0.22 -11.57 11.51
CA PRO A 106 1.02 -12.21 10.45
C PRO A 106 1.32 -11.33 9.21
N ILE A 107 2.46 -11.59 8.56
CA ILE A 107 2.93 -10.91 7.33
C ILE A 107 3.18 -11.95 6.23
N ILE A 108 2.68 -11.67 5.03
CA ILE A 108 3.01 -12.38 3.80
C ILE A 108 3.87 -11.45 2.94
N GLU A 109 5.14 -11.82 2.75
CA GLU A 109 6.04 -11.09 1.85
C GLU A 109 6.02 -11.66 0.44
N SER A 110 6.05 -10.76 -0.55
CA SER A 110 6.08 -11.06 -1.97
C SER A 110 6.93 -10.06 -2.74
N LYS A 111 7.20 -10.39 -4.01
CA LYS A 111 7.81 -9.48 -4.97
C LYS A 111 6.86 -8.34 -5.32
N PRO A 112 7.36 -7.18 -5.79
CA PRO A 112 6.54 -6.10 -6.34
C PRO A 112 5.52 -6.59 -7.36
N LEU A 113 4.39 -5.89 -7.46
CA LEU A 113 3.30 -6.28 -8.37
C LEU A 113 3.77 -6.32 -9.83
N SER A 114 4.60 -5.37 -10.25
CA SER A 114 5.25 -5.32 -11.58
C SER A 114 6.04 -6.59 -11.93
N VAL A 115 6.74 -7.16 -10.94
CA VAL A 115 7.50 -8.42 -11.10
C VAL A 115 6.55 -9.62 -11.02
N LEU A 116 5.65 -9.60 -10.05
CA LEU A 116 4.70 -10.66 -9.79
C LEU A 116 3.78 -10.90 -10.99
N GLU A 117 3.35 -9.86 -11.70
CA GLU A 117 2.51 -9.96 -12.89
C GLU A 117 3.11 -10.90 -13.94
N ASN A 118 4.43 -10.87 -14.11
CA ASN A 118 5.14 -11.58 -15.16
C ASN A 118 5.75 -12.91 -14.71
N SER A 119 5.67 -13.24 -13.42
CA SER A 119 6.30 -14.44 -12.84
C SER A 119 5.28 -15.45 -12.32
N LEU A 120 5.12 -16.57 -13.04
CA LEU A 120 4.25 -17.67 -12.62
C LEU A 120 4.74 -18.32 -11.32
N GLU A 121 6.05 -18.43 -11.15
CA GLU A 121 6.68 -19.04 -9.97
C GLU A 121 6.44 -18.19 -8.71
N ASP A 122 6.61 -16.87 -8.81
CA ASP A 122 6.32 -15.95 -7.70
C ASP A 122 4.83 -15.95 -7.34
N LYS A 123 3.93 -16.01 -8.33
CA LYS A 123 2.48 -16.15 -8.09
C LYS A 123 2.15 -17.43 -7.32
N LYS A 124 2.73 -18.57 -7.73
CA LYS A 124 2.54 -19.85 -7.03
C LYS A 124 3.06 -19.79 -5.60
N THR A 125 4.23 -19.18 -5.40
CA THR A 125 4.83 -19.00 -4.08
C THR A 125 3.95 -18.16 -3.17
N LEU A 126 3.44 -17.02 -3.67
CA LEU A 126 2.48 -16.19 -2.95
C LEU A 126 1.21 -16.97 -2.59
N TRP A 127 0.66 -17.72 -3.54
CA TRP A 127 -0.55 -18.51 -3.34
C TRP A 127 -0.40 -19.56 -2.23
N SER A 128 0.75 -20.24 -2.17
CA SER A 128 1.05 -21.19 -1.09
C SER A 128 1.08 -20.50 0.27
N LYS A 129 1.72 -19.32 0.39
CA LYS A 129 1.76 -18.55 1.65
C LYS A 129 0.37 -18.11 2.10
N ILE A 130 -0.47 -17.68 1.16
CA ILE A 130 -1.87 -17.29 1.44
C ILE A 130 -2.67 -18.50 1.96
N LYS A 131 -2.52 -19.67 1.33
CA LYS A 131 -3.19 -20.90 1.76
C LYS A 131 -2.75 -21.36 3.14
N GLU A 132 -1.45 -21.30 3.41
CA GLU A 132 -0.89 -21.65 4.73
C GLU A 132 -1.50 -20.76 5.82
N HIS A 133 -1.59 -19.45 5.57
CA HIS A 133 -2.23 -18.51 6.49
C HIS A 133 -3.73 -18.80 6.72
N LYS A 134 -4.47 -19.14 5.67
CA LYS A 134 -5.89 -19.57 5.80
C LYS A 134 -6.04 -20.85 6.63
N ASN A 135 -5.20 -21.85 6.38
CA ASN A 135 -5.28 -23.13 7.08
C ASN A 135 -4.85 -23.03 8.55
N GLY A 136 -3.81 -22.24 8.85
CA GLY A 136 -3.34 -21.99 10.21
C GLY A 136 -4.35 -21.22 11.08
N SER A 137 -5.19 -20.39 10.45
CA SER A 137 -6.26 -19.66 11.16
C SER A 137 -7.48 -20.53 11.51
N SER A 138 -7.60 -21.73 10.93
CA SER A 138 -8.75 -22.64 11.13
C SER A 138 -8.52 -23.67 12.25
N ALA A 139 -7.38 -23.64 12.94
CA ALA A 139 -7.01 -24.60 14.00
C ALA A 139 -7.08 -24.01 15.43
N GLY A 140 -7.77 -22.88 15.62
CA GLY A 140 -7.94 -22.20 16.92
C GLY A 140 -9.34 -22.38 17.49
#